data_AF-A0A1S3X2Z3-F1
#
_entry.id   AF-A0A1S3X2Z3-F1
#
_cell.length_a   1.000
_cell.length_b   1.000
_cell.length_c   1.000
_cell.angle_alpha   90.00
_cell.angle_beta   90.00
_cell.angle_gamma   90.00
#
_symmetry.space_group_name_H-M   'P 1'
#
loop_
_entity.id
_entity.type
_entity.pdbx_description
1 polymer ?
#
loop_
_entity_poly.entity_id
_entity_poly.type
_entity_poly.pdbx_seq_one_letter_code
_entity_poly.pdbx_strand_id
1 'polypeptide(L)'
;MGKGEAWVNGQSIGRYWVSFHTSAGLPSQTWYNVPRSFLKPRNNLLVVFEEEMGNTVNITVDAISVTKVCAHVTDSNPPPVISWRKSDKLSERHPGRRPKVYLNCPPRSNISKILFASFGNPYGNCEDYAAGLCHSSNSKAIVEKACLGKTKCTIAQSYKKFGGDPCPGVHKSLLVDVQCE
;
A
#
# COMPACT_ATOMS: atom_id res chain seq x y z
N MET A 1 12.71 -26.05 8.97
CA MET A 1 13.83 -25.10 9.12
C MET A 1 13.94 -24.67 10.56
N GLY A 2 15.15 -24.46 11.06
CA GLY A 2 15.44 -23.88 12.36
C GLY A 2 15.92 -22.44 12.19
N LYS A 3 17.24 -22.25 12.09
CA LYS A 3 17.89 -20.94 11.96
C LYS A 3 18.87 -20.95 10.81
N GLY A 4 19.08 -19.80 10.19
CA GLY A 4 20.07 -19.67 9.13
C GLY A 4 19.95 -18.39 8.34
N GLU A 5 20.43 -18.43 7.10
CA GLU A 5 20.42 -17.31 6.17
C GLU A 5 20.12 -17.79 4.75
N ALA A 6 19.52 -16.91 3.96
CA ALA A 6 19.18 -17.20 2.57
C ALA A 6 19.67 -16.10 1.63
N TRP A 7 20.02 -16.50 0.41
CA TRP A 7 20.46 -15.62 -0.67
C TRP A 7 19.73 -15.92 -1.97
N VAL A 8 19.47 -14.88 -2.73
CA VAL A 8 18.96 -14.99 -4.11
C VAL A 8 19.96 -14.33 -5.04
N ASN A 9 20.50 -15.10 -6.00
CA ASN A 9 21.51 -14.64 -6.96
C ASN A 9 22.72 -13.93 -6.32
N GLY A 10 23.17 -14.42 -5.16
CA GLY A 10 24.30 -13.86 -4.41
C GLY A 10 23.95 -12.64 -3.54
N GLN A 11 22.69 -12.20 -3.51
CA GLN A 11 22.21 -11.12 -2.64
C GLN A 11 21.52 -11.72 -1.41
N SER A 12 21.93 -11.33 -0.21
CA SER A 12 21.29 -11.81 1.02
C SER A 12 19.87 -11.27 1.12
N ILE A 13 18.90 -12.15 1.40
CA ILE A 13 17.51 -11.78 1.73
C ILE A 13 17.28 -11.72 3.24
N GLY A 14 18.37 -11.86 4.03
CA GLY A 14 18.37 -11.79 5.47
C GLY A 14 18.38 -13.16 6.16
N ARG A 15 18.46 -13.09 7.49
CA ARG A 15 18.46 -14.27 8.37
C ARG A 15 17.05 -14.73 8.67
N TYR A 16 16.89 -16.03 8.81
CA TYR A 16 15.66 -16.63 9.33
C TYR A 16 15.89 -17.31 10.67
N TRP A 17 14.85 -17.35 11.49
CA TRP A 17 14.86 -18.04 12.78
C TRP A 17 13.48 -18.61 13.09
N VAL A 18 13.12 -19.63 12.32
CA VAL A 18 11.82 -20.32 12.41
C VAL A 18 11.68 -21.06 13.74
N SER A 19 12.77 -21.59 14.31
CA SER A 19 12.79 -22.21 15.64
C SER A 19 12.55 -21.23 16.79
N PHE A 20 12.60 -19.91 16.55
CA PHE A 20 12.23 -18.91 17.54
C PHE A 20 10.72 -18.72 17.56
N HIS A 21 10.09 -19.25 18.60
CA HIS A 21 8.64 -19.28 18.74
C HIS A 21 8.11 -18.13 19.61
N THR A 22 6.92 -17.65 19.27
CA THR A 22 6.10 -16.79 20.12
C THR A 22 5.65 -17.53 21.38
N SER A 23 5.07 -16.83 22.36
CA SER A 23 4.47 -17.45 23.55
C SER A 23 3.35 -18.45 23.23
N ALA A 24 2.72 -18.34 22.05
CA ALA A 24 1.72 -19.26 21.54
C ALA A 24 2.31 -20.51 20.84
N GLY A 25 3.64 -20.66 20.80
CA GLY A 25 4.33 -21.80 20.20
C GLY A 25 4.43 -21.75 18.67
N LEU A 26 4.06 -20.63 18.03
CA LEU A 26 4.17 -20.44 16.59
C LEU A 26 5.51 -19.81 16.22
N PRO A 27 6.14 -20.18 15.08
CA PRO A 27 7.31 -19.49 14.56
C PRO A 27 7.09 -17.99 14.42
N SER A 28 8.05 -17.19 14.87
CA SER A 28 7.99 -15.73 14.82
C SER A 28 7.95 -15.17 13.40
N GLN A 29 8.61 -15.84 12.45
CA GLN A 29 8.63 -15.45 11.04
C GLN A 29 8.81 -16.69 10.16
N THR A 30 7.94 -16.84 9.17
CA THR A 30 7.99 -17.93 8.17
C THR A 30 8.02 -17.43 6.73
N TRP A 31 7.77 -16.13 6.52
CA TRP A 31 7.71 -15.51 5.20
C TRP A 31 8.83 -14.47 5.05
N TYR A 32 9.51 -14.53 3.90
CA TYR A 32 10.62 -13.65 3.56
C TYR A 32 10.37 -13.03 2.20
N ASN A 33 10.49 -11.70 2.12
CA ASN A 33 10.30 -10.98 0.86
C ASN A 33 11.57 -11.08 0.01
N VAL A 34 11.44 -11.51 -1.24
CA VAL A 34 12.53 -11.48 -2.23
C VAL A 34 12.37 -10.23 -3.10
N PRO A 35 13.27 -9.23 -2.98
CA PRO A 35 13.20 -8.03 -3.80
C PRO A 35 13.26 -8.35 -5.29
N ARG A 36 12.38 -7.73 -6.08
CA ARG A 36 12.36 -7.93 -7.55
C ARG A 36 13.70 -7.58 -8.22
N SER A 37 14.46 -6.65 -7.65
CA SER A 37 15.80 -6.27 -8.11
C SER A 37 16.83 -7.38 -7.97
N PHE A 38 16.60 -8.39 -7.12
CA PHE A 38 17.51 -9.53 -6.96
C PHE A 38 17.20 -10.63 -7.97
N LEU A 39 16.06 -10.59 -8.64
CA LEU A 39 15.61 -11.62 -9.59
C LEU A 39 16.09 -11.34 -11.01
N LYS A 40 16.48 -12.42 -11.70
CA LYS A 40 16.74 -12.49 -13.14
C LYS A 40 15.51 -13.04 -13.86
N PRO A 41 15.34 -12.77 -15.17
CA PRO A 41 14.22 -13.32 -15.94
C PRO A 41 14.13 -14.85 -15.94
N ARG A 42 15.27 -15.55 -15.89
CA ARG A 42 15.38 -17.02 -15.85
C ARG A 42 16.60 -17.44 -15.02
N ASN A 43 16.66 -18.71 -14.63
CA ASN A 43 17.80 -19.35 -13.95
C ASN A 43 18.24 -18.60 -12.69
N ASN A 44 17.29 -18.31 -11.81
CA ASN A 44 17.58 -17.76 -10.48
C ASN A 44 18.17 -18.86 -9.59
N LEU A 45 19.15 -18.48 -8.76
CA LEU A 45 19.73 -19.35 -7.75
C LEU A 45 19.23 -18.92 -6.36
N LEU A 46 18.62 -19.85 -5.63
CA LEU A 46 18.31 -19.72 -4.21
C LEU A 46 19.31 -20.56 -3.42
N VAL A 47 20.02 -19.94 -2.49
CA VAL A 47 20.91 -20.63 -1.54
C VAL A 47 20.29 -20.48 -0.15
N VAL A 48 20.16 -21.60 0.56
CA VAL A 48 19.68 -21.64 1.95
C VAL A 48 20.75 -22.32 2.78
N PHE A 49 21.24 -21.61 3.78
CA PHE A 49 22.19 -22.14 4.75
C PHE A 49 21.47 -22.37 6.07
N GLU A 50 21.46 -23.62 6.52
CA GLU A 50 20.82 -24.07 7.76
C GLU A 50 21.90 -24.26 8.84
N GLU A 51 21.76 -23.58 9.97
CA GLU A 51 22.73 -23.56 11.07
C GLU A 51 22.38 -24.54 12.21
N GLU A 52 21.19 -25.10 12.19
CA GLU A 52 20.66 -26.04 13.16
C GLU A 52 20.48 -27.42 12.49
N MET A 53 19.55 -28.24 12.97
CA MET A 53 19.18 -29.51 12.33
C MET A 53 17.84 -29.39 11.59
N GLY A 54 17.56 -28.23 11.01
CA GLY A 54 16.31 -27.96 10.33
C GLY A 54 16.22 -28.61 8.95
N ASN A 55 15.03 -29.08 8.56
CA ASN A 55 14.78 -29.53 7.18
C ASN A 55 14.43 -28.32 6.27
N THR A 56 15.11 -28.19 5.14
CA THR A 56 14.94 -27.13 4.12
C THR A 56 14.16 -27.59 2.87
N VAL A 57 13.82 -28.87 2.75
CA VAL A 57 13.15 -29.45 1.57
C VAL A 57 11.76 -28.86 1.33
N ASN A 58 11.07 -28.42 2.39
CA ASN A 58 9.70 -27.92 2.31
C ASN A 58 9.60 -26.40 2.02
N ILE A 59 10.69 -25.75 1.62
CA ILE A 59 10.67 -24.32 1.27
C ILE A 59 9.96 -24.15 -0.07
N THR A 60 8.96 -23.27 -0.10
CA THR A 60 8.26 -22.88 -1.33
C THR A 60 8.65 -21.46 -1.74
N VAL A 61 8.55 -21.17 -3.04
CA VAL A 61 8.73 -19.83 -3.59
C VAL A 61 7.44 -19.46 -4.30
N ASP A 62 6.74 -18.48 -3.74
CA ASP A 62 5.45 -18.04 -4.25
C ASP A 62 5.56 -16.66 -4.91
N ALA A 63 4.94 -16.53 -6.08
CA ALA A 63 4.86 -15.25 -6.77
C ALA A 63 3.63 -14.47 -6.27
N ILE A 64 3.88 -13.33 -5.63
CA ILE A 64 2.80 -12.42 -5.19
C ILE A 64 2.52 -11.40 -6.29
N SER A 65 1.28 -11.40 -6.80
CA SER A 65 0.75 -10.35 -7.66
C SER A 65 -0.02 -9.33 -6.82
N VAL A 66 0.37 -8.06 -6.90
CA VAL A 66 -0.38 -6.97 -6.26
C VAL A 66 -1.55 -6.63 -7.17
N THR A 67 -2.72 -7.20 -6.87
CA THR A 67 -3.95 -6.99 -7.63
C THR A 67 -4.87 -5.95 -6.98
N LYS A 68 -4.60 -5.60 -5.71
CA LYS A 68 -5.32 -4.54 -4.99
C LYS A 68 -4.36 -3.49 -4.48
N VAL A 69 -4.74 -2.23 -4.60
CA VAL A 69 -3.97 -1.08 -4.10
C VAL A 69 -4.91 -0.18 -3.33
N CYS A 70 -4.59 0.06 -2.06
CA CYS A 70 -5.36 0.91 -1.18
C CYS A 70 -4.53 2.09 -0.68
N ALA A 71 -5.20 3.23 -0.46
CA ALA A 71 -4.64 4.38 0.18
C ALA A 71 -5.68 5.06 1.08
N HIS A 72 -5.26 5.41 2.29
CA HIS A 72 -6.06 6.15 3.25
C HIS A 72 -5.31 7.41 3.67
N VAL A 73 -5.96 8.56 3.55
CA VAL A 73 -5.36 9.86 3.85
C VAL A 73 -6.35 10.71 4.63
N THR A 74 -5.93 11.23 5.78
CA THR A 74 -6.69 12.12 6.66
C THR A 74 -6.28 13.58 6.45
N ASP A 75 -7.09 14.49 6.99
CA ASP A 75 -6.79 15.94 7.01
C ASP A 75 -5.45 16.26 7.71
N SER A 76 -4.98 15.39 8.61
CA SER A 76 -3.74 15.57 9.37
C SER A 76 -2.49 15.06 8.65
N ASN A 77 -2.64 14.31 7.55
CA ASN A 77 -1.47 13.87 6.79
C ASN A 77 -0.77 15.05 6.11
N PRO A 78 0.58 15.09 6.12
CA PRO A 78 1.30 16.13 5.42
C PRO A 78 1.08 16.01 3.91
N PRO A 79 1.11 17.14 3.16
CA PRO A 79 1.09 17.08 1.71
C PRO A 79 2.40 16.44 1.19
N PRO A 80 2.40 15.92 -0.06
CA PRO A 80 3.58 15.27 -0.64
C PRO A 80 4.84 16.13 -0.52
N VAL A 81 5.99 15.54 -0.18
CA VAL A 81 7.25 16.26 0.11
C VAL A 81 7.64 17.25 -1.01
N ILE A 82 7.37 16.92 -2.27
CA ILE A 82 7.63 17.76 -3.45
C ILE A 82 6.87 19.11 -3.39
N SER A 83 5.71 19.15 -2.72
CA SER A 83 4.93 20.39 -2.55
C SER A 83 5.62 21.45 -1.69
N TRP A 84 6.64 21.07 -0.91
CA TRP A 84 7.45 21.98 -0.09
C TRP A 84 8.66 22.55 -0.84
N ARG A 85 9.02 22.00 -2.01
CA ARG A 85 10.28 22.30 -2.71
C ARG A 85 10.30 23.65 -3.44
N LYS A 86 9.20 24.42 -3.40
CA LYS A 86 9.13 25.81 -3.92
C LYS A 86 8.16 26.66 -3.09
N SER A 87 8.65 27.32 -2.04
CA SER A 87 8.37 28.74 -1.77
C SER A 87 9.19 29.23 -0.58
N ASP A 88 10.03 30.23 -0.83
CA ASP A 88 10.74 31.06 0.18
C ASP A 88 9.78 31.97 0.98
N LYS A 89 8.46 31.72 0.90
CA LYS A 89 7.42 32.52 1.55
C LYS A 89 6.48 31.58 2.30
N LEU A 90 6.56 31.69 3.63
CA LEU A 90 5.81 30.88 4.61
C LEU A 90 4.30 31.20 4.66
N SER A 91 3.81 32.11 3.84
CA SER A 91 2.44 32.62 3.89
C SER A 91 1.80 32.56 2.52
N GLU A 92 0.96 31.55 2.32
CA GLU A 92 -0.26 31.58 1.49
C GLU A 92 -0.90 30.18 1.48
N ARG A 93 -2.24 30.11 1.48
CA ARG A 93 -3.01 28.87 1.30
C ARG A 93 -2.77 28.32 -0.11
N HIS A 94 -1.63 27.68 -0.33
CA HIS A 94 -1.30 27.09 -1.63
C HIS A 94 -2.22 25.87 -1.90
N PRO A 95 -2.92 25.82 -3.04
CA PRO A 95 -3.75 24.67 -3.44
C PRO A 95 -2.99 23.33 -3.49
N GLY A 96 -1.65 23.37 -3.54
CA GLY A 96 -0.77 22.21 -3.57
C GLY A 96 -0.56 21.51 -2.23
N ARG A 97 -0.91 22.15 -1.09
CA ARG A 97 -0.64 21.66 0.28
C ARG A 97 -1.77 20.81 0.88
N ARG A 98 -2.60 20.18 0.05
CA ARG A 98 -3.65 19.28 0.55
C ARG A 98 -3.15 17.84 0.59
N PRO A 99 -3.60 17.04 1.57
CA PRO A 99 -3.38 15.60 1.55
C PRO A 99 -3.94 15.01 0.25
N LYS A 100 -3.22 14.04 -0.33
CA LYS A 100 -3.61 13.40 -1.59
C LYS A 100 -3.48 11.89 -1.48
N VAL A 101 -4.50 11.19 -1.93
CA VAL A 101 -4.40 9.76 -2.23
C VAL A 101 -3.56 9.61 -3.50
N TYR A 102 -2.51 8.80 -3.41
CA TYR A 102 -1.68 8.39 -4.54
C TYR A 102 -1.81 6.88 -4.71
N LEU A 103 -2.32 6.45 -5.86
CA LEU A 103 -2.51 5.04 -6.21
C LEU A 103 -1.62 4.70 -7.41
N ASN A 104 -0.95 3.57 -7.33
CA ASN A 104 -0.04 3.09 -8.37
C ASN A 104 -0.16 1.57 -8.49
N CYS A 105 -0.71 1.10 -9.60
CA CYS A 105 -0.72 -0.31 -9.95
C CYS A 105 0.68 -0.80 -10.32
N PRO A 106 0.92 -2.12 -10.22
CA PRO A 106 2.16 -2.72 -10.73
C PRO A 106 2.41 -2.41 -12.21
N PRO A 107 3.66 -2.59 -12.69
CA PRO A 107 3.96 -2.44 -14.11
C PRO A 107 3.07 -3.35 -14.96
N ARG A 108 2.57 -2.80 -16.08
CA ARG A 108 1.72 -3.49 -17.07
C ARG A 108 0.31 -3.85 -16.58
N SER A 109 -0.17 -3.28 -15.47
CA SER A 109 -1.58 -3.34 -15.09
C SER A 109 -2.17 -1.95 -14.94
N ASN A 110 -3.47 -1.85 -15.17
CA ASN A 110 -4.25 -0.63 -15.03
C ASN A 110 -5.29 -0.81 -13.92
N ILE A 111 -5.76 0.31 -13.38
CA ILE A 111 -6.88 0.29 -12.45
C ILE A 111 -8.13 -0.16 -13.22
N SER A 112 -8.58 -1.39 -12.99
CA SER A 112 -9.72 -2.00 -13.70
C SER A 112 -11.04 -1.73 -12.99
N LYS A 113 -11.03 -1.63 -11.65
CA LYS A 113 -12.23 -1.42 -10.84
C LYS A 113 -11.94 -0.63 -9.57
N ILE A 114 -12.88 0.22 -9.15
CA ILE A 114 -12.86 0.85 -7.83
C ILE A 114 -13.67 -0.02 -6.88
N LEU A 115 -13.00 -0.66 -5.92
CA LEU A 115 -13.61 -1.55 -4.94
C LEU A 115 -14.35 -0.73 -3.89
N PHE A 116 -13.69 0.32 -3.39
CA PHE A 116 -14.24 1.21 -2.38
C PHE A 116 -13.71 2.63 -2.53
N ALA A 117 -14.54 3.61 -2.20
CA ALA A 117 -14.15 5.01 -2.14
C ALA A 117 -15.09 5.76 -1.18
N SER A 118 -14.52 6.38 -0.15
CA SER A 118 -15.28 7.19 0.79
C SER A 118 -14.50 8.44 1.16
N PHE A 119 -15.09 9.60 0.86
CA PHE A 119 -14.67 10.90 1.38
C PHE A 119 -15.62 11.31 2.52
N GLY A 120 -15.09 11.41 3.73
CA GLY A 120 -15.88 11.61 4.95
C GLY A 120 -15.17 11.00 6.16
N ASN A 121 -15.85 10.19 6.96
CA ASN A 121 -15.27 9.49 8.12
C ASN A 121 -15.35 7.96 7.99
N PRO A 122 -14.77 7.34 6.95
CA PRO A 122 -14.75 5.87 6.83
C PRO A 122 -14.16 5.21 8.09
N TYR A 123 -14.70 4.05 8.45
CA TYR A 123 -14.17 3.19 9.49
C TYR A 123 -13.09 2.26 8.93
N GLY A 124 -12.16 1.85 9.80
CA GLY A 124 -11.14 0.87 9.48
C GLY A 124 -9.96 1.44 8.69
N ASN A 125 -9.31 0.58 7.91
CA ASN A 125 -8.07 0.83 7.17
C ASN A 125 -8.06 0.08 5.82
N CYS A 126 -6.89 -0.22 5.25
CA CYS A 126 -6.78 -0.94 3.98
C CYS A 126 -6.99 -2.46 4.07
N GLU A 127 -7.17 -3.02 5.26
CA GLU A 127 -7.48 -4.44 5.48
C GLU A 127 -8.99 -4.65 5.63
N ASP A 128 -9.64 -3.78 6.40
CA ASP A 128 -11.10 -3.79 6.58
C ASP A 128 -11.61 -2.35 6.59
N TYR A 129 -12.64 -2.06 5.79
CA TYR A 129 -13.17 -0.72 5.62
C TYR A 129 -14.70 -0.70 5.49
N ALA A 130 -15.28 0.37 6.01
CA ALA A 130 -16.71 0.66 5.82
C ALA A 130 -16.95 2.17 5.66
N ALA A 131 -18.03 2.51 4.97
CA ALA A 131 -18.50 3.89 4.96
C ALA A 131 -18.95 4.30 6.36
N GLY A 132 -18.54 5.48 6.82
CA GLY A 132 -19.01 6.06 8.08
C GLY A 132 -20.30 6.84 7.91
N LEU A 133 -20.80 7.39 9.02
CA LEU A 133 -22.00 8.24 9.04
C LEU A 133 -21.85 9.50 8.18
N CYS A 134 -20.63 10.02 8.07
CA CYS A 134 -20.27 11.05 7.12
C CYS A 134 -19.63 10.42 5.88
N HIS A 135 -20.34 10.52 4.77
CA HIS A 135 -19.88 10.00 3.48
C HIS A 135 -20.44 10.87 2.36
N SER A 136 -19.57 11.35 1.46
CA SER A 136 -20.01 11.95 0.20
C SER A 136 -20.44 10.86 -0.78
N SER A 137 -21.71 10.83 -1.16
CA SER A 137 -22.26 9.86 -2.14
C SER A 137 -21.55 9.91 -3.50
N ASN A 138 -20.94 11.04 -3.86
CA ASN A 138 -20.18 11.21 -5.10
C ASN A 138 -18.77 10.57 -5.07
N SER A 139 -18.32 10.07 -3.91
CA SER A 139 -16.95 9.61 -3.70
C SER A 139 -16.49 8.62 -4.75
N LYS A 140 -17.29 7.57 -5.00
CA LYS A 140 -16.96 6.53 -5.98
C LYS A 140 -16.90 7.06 -7.39
N ALA A 141 -17.92 7.81 -7.84
CA ALA A 141 -17.97 8.37 -9.19
C ALA A 141 -16.77 9.30 -9.50
N ILE A 142 -16.34 10.09 -8.52
CA ILE A 142 -15.18 10.99 -8.67
C ILE A 142 -13.88 10.21 -8.79
N VAL A 143 -13.73 9.16 -7.99
CA VAL A 143 -12.55 8.28 -8.05
C VAL A 143 -12.53 7.50 -9.36
N GLU A 144 -13.67 6.96 -9.79
CA GLU A 144 -13.82 6.24 -11.07
C GLU A 144 -13.39 7.13 -12.24
N LYS A 145 -13.94 8.35 -12.32
CA LYS A 145 -13.58 9.33 -13.35
C LYS A 145 -12.09 9.70 -13.32
N ALA A 146 -11.47 9.69 -12.15
CA ALA A 146 -10.06 10.07 -11.99
C ALA A 146 -9.10 8.93 -12.33
N CYS A 147 -9.45 7.69 -12.01
CA CYS A 147 -8.50 6.57 -11.87
C CYS A 147 -8.72 5.41 -12.84
N LEU A 148 -9.95 5.11 -13.26
CA LEU A 148 -10.21 3.95 -14.13
C LEU A 148 -9.39 4.00 -15.42
N GLY A 149 -8.85 2.84 -15.81
CA GLY A 149 -8.04 2.67 -17.02
C GLY A 149 -6.62 3.25 -16.95
N LYS A 150 -6.21 3.84 -15.82
CA LYS A 150 -4.86 4.40 -15.64
C LYS A 150 -4.00 3.49 -14.78
N THR A 151 -2.69 3.47 -15.03
CA THR A 151 -1.71 2.79 -14.16
C THR A 151 -1.53 3.51 -12.82
N LYS A 152 -1.68 4.83 -12.82
CA LYS A 152 -1.43 5.73 -11.69
C LYS A 152 -2.51 6.80 -11.64
N CYS A 153 -2.95 7.15 -10.44
CA CYS A 153 -3.82 8.31 -10.26
C CYS A 153 -3.56 9.02 -8.93
N THR A 154 -3.96 10.28 -8.87
CA THR A 154 -3.83 11.10 -7.66
C THR A 154 -5.10 11.87 -7.42
N ILE A 155 -5.63 11.79 -6.20
CA ILE A 155 -6.87 12.45 -5.80
C ILE A 155 -6.57 13.31 -4.58
N ALA A 156 -6.68 14.62 -4.74
CA ALA A 156 -6.58 15.55 -3.63
C ALA A 156 -7.86 15.52 -2.78
N GLN A 157 -7.68 15.55 -1.47
CA GLN A 157 -8.77 15.75 -0.52
C GLN A 157 -9.29 17.18 -0.66
N SER A 158 -10.48 17.35 -1.23
CA SER A 158 -11.01 18.68 -1.57
C SER A 158 -12.53 18.68 -1.61
N TYR A 159 -13.15 19.46 -0.70
CA TYR A 159 -14.60 19.66 -0.69
C TYR A 159 -15.15 20.02 -2.06
N LYS A 160 -14.53 20.97 -2.78
CA LYS A 160 -14.96 21.37 -4.13
C LYS A 160 -14.97 20.20 -5.13
N LYS A 161 -14.02 19.27 -5.02
CA LYS A 161 -13.94 18.10 -5.92
C LYS A 161 -15.03 17.08 -5.59
N PHE A 162 -15.39 16.96 -4.31
CA PHE A 162 -16.40 16.04 -3.79
C PHE A 162 -17.82 16.61 -3.68
N GLY A 163 -18.07 17.76 -4.30
CA GLY A 163 -19.39 18.40 -4.35
C GLY A 163 -19.76 19.20 -3.09
N GLY A 164 -18.82 19.40 -2.17
CA GLY A 164 -19.03 20.14 -0.93
C GLY A 164 -18.38 19.46 0.27
N ASP A 165 -18.65 20.03 1.44
CA ASP A 165 -18.37 19.37 2.72
C ASP A 165 -19.56 18.44 3.06
N PRO A 166 -19.38 17.10 3.08
CA PRO A 166 -20.47 16.18 3.39
C PRO A 166 -20.95 16.27 4.86
N CYS A 167 -20.13 16.82 5.76
CA CYS A 167 -20.44 16.89 7.19
C CYS A 167 -19.60 17.99 7.88
N PRO A 168 -20.11 19.22 8.01
CA PRO A 168 -19.40 20.29 8.71
C PRO A 168 -19.03 19.91 10.16
N GLY A 169 -17.85 20.33 10.62
CA GLY A 169 -17.37 20.09 11.99
C GLY A 169 -16.76 18.71 12.26
N VAL A 170 -16.89 17.75 11.35
CA VAL A 170 -16.23 16.44 11.43
C VAL A 170 -14.91 16.48 10.67
N HIS A 171 -13.88 15.76 11.13
CA HIS A 171 -12.63 15.58 10.38
C HIS A 171 -12.83 14.59 9.23
N LYS A 172 -12.25 14.90 8.07
CA LYS A 172 -12.42 14.08 6.87
C LYS A 172 -11.17 13.27 6.62
N SER A 173 -11.40 12.15 5.99
CA SER A 173 -10.39 11.35 5.32
C SER A 173 -10.93 10.88 3.98
N LEU A 174 -10.02 10.48 3.11
CA LEU A 174 -10.29 9.84 1.84
C LEU A 174 -9.66 8.46 1.89
N LEU A 175 -10.51 7.42 1.91
CA LEU A 175 -10.09 6.02 1.77
C LEU A 175 -10.51 5.54 0.39
N VAL A 176 -9.56 5.01 -0.37
CA VAL A 176 -9.79 4.46 -1.70
C VAL A 176 -9.10 3.11 -1.80
N ASP A 177 -9.83 2.11 -2.28
CA ASP A 177 -9.32 0.79 -2.62
C ASP A 177 -9.68 0.45 -4.07
N VAL A 178 -8.68 -0.03 -4.82
CA VAL A 178 -8.80 -0.30 -6.26
C VAL A 178 -8.24 -1.65 -6.63
N GLN A 179 -8.83 -2.25 -7.67
CA GLN A 179 -8.35 -3.44 -8.34
C GLN A 179 -7.46 -3.04 -9.53
N CYS A 180 -6.33 -3.73 -9.68
CA CYS A 180 -5.36 -3.58 -10.75
C CYS A 180 -5.28 -4.87 -11.57
N GLU A 181 -5.52 -4.78 -12.88
CA GLU A 181 -5.46 -5.89 -13.84
C GLU A 181 -4.79 -5.46 -15.15
#